data_AF-A0A537DFB5-F1
#
_entry.id   AF-A0A537DFB5-F1
#
_cell.length_a   1.000
_cell.length_b   1.000
_cell.length_c   1.000
_cell.angle_alpha   90.00
_cell.angle_beta   90.00
_cell.angle_gamma   90.00
#
_symmetry.space_group_name_H-M   'P 1'
#
loop_
_entity.id
_entity.type
_entity.pdbx_description
1 polymer ?
#
loop_
_entity_poly.entity_id
_entity_poly.type
_entity_poly.pdbx_seq_one_letter_code
_entity_poly.pdbx_strand_id
1 'polypeptide(L)'
;MNIRYLKLLAFVIPIILVAAGFAATQVAFQNTSRINTGLNIFITQPSNVNPGNCPGHLSPAYTSNPTSVFWNLTQGGGAQLEYFCIDNQGSVPDNPSVTSSLSPGACPSTGNGLVFETPSGVPVSLAANSATLSPVSIGVCAGSFALVANPGPTFSVTVT
;
A
#
# COMPACT_ATOMS: atom_id res chain seq x y z
N MET A 1 -49.50 -19.25 10.80
CA MET A 1 -48.62 -18.05 10.88
C MET A 1 -49.41 -16.85 10.38
N ASN A 2 -49.55 -15.78 11.18
CA ASN A 2 -50.41 -14.65 10.83
C ASN A 2 -49.81 -13.86 9.64
N ILE A 3 -50.57 -13.62 8.56
CA ILE A 3 -50.12 -12.94 7.33
C ILE A 3 -49.44 -11.58 7.61
N ARG A 4 -49.82 -10.92 8.71
CA ARG A 4 -49.22 -9.67 9.17
C ARG A 4 -47.73 -9.81 9.53
N TYR A 5 -47.33 -10.92 10.15
CA TYR A 5 -45.92 -11.17 10.49
C TYR A 5 -45.08 -11.53 9.26
N LEU A 6 -45.68 -12.22 8.28
CA LEU A 6 -45.00 -12.57 7.02
C LEU A 6 -44.66 -11.32 6.20
N LYS A 7 -45.59 -10.35 6.13
CA LYS A 7 -45.36 -9.07 5.46
C LYS A 7 -44.28 -8.23 6.16
N LEU A 8 -44.24 -8.27 7.49
CA LEU A 8 -43.21 -7.57 8.27
C LEU A 8 -41.81 -8.16 8.03
N LEU A 9 -41.69 -9.50 8.04
CA LEU A 9 -40.44 -10.21 7.73
C LEU A 9 -39.94 -9.91 6.32
N ALA A 10 -40.82 -9.89 5.33
CA ALA A 10 -40.48 -9.57 3.94
C ALA A 10 -39.92 -8.15 3.75
N PHE A 11 -40.28 -7.21 4.64
CA PHE A 11 -39.81 -5.82 4.58
C PHE A 11 -38.51 -5.62 5.39
N VAL A 12 -38.36 -6.31 6.51
CA VAL A 12 -37.22 -6.13 7.44
C VAL A 12 -35.96 -6.85 6.93
N ILE A 13 -36.08 -8.05 6.36
CA ILE A 13 -34.93 -8.83 5.86
C ILE A 13 -34.10 -8.05 4.82
N PRO A 14 -34.66 -7.47 3.75
CA PRO A 14 -33.87 -6.74 2.76
C PRO A 14 -33.20 -5.49 3.35
N ILE A 15 -33.84 -4.80 4.30
CA ILE A 15 -33.24 -3.64 4.99
C ILE A 15 -32.01 -4.07 5.80
N ILE A 16 -32.10 -5.19 6.53
CA ILE A 16 -30.98 -5.75 7.29
C ILE A 16 -29.85 -6.19 6.35
N LEU A 17 -30.18 -6.82 5.21
CA LEU A 17 -29.18 -7.24 4.22
C LEU A 17 -28.45 -6.06 3.58
N VAL A 18 -29.18 -4.99 3.23
CA VAL A 18 -28.57 -3.76 2.69
C VAL A 18 -27.71 -3.06 3.74
N ALA A 19 -28.20 -2.94 4.99
CA ALA A 19 -27.44 -2.33 6.08
C ALA A 19 -26.16 -3.14 6.43
N ALA A 20 -26.24 -4.47 6.45
CA ALA A 20 -25.08 -5.34 6.66
C ALA A 20 -24.07 -5.25 5.51
N GLY A 21 -24.55 -5.18 4.26
CA GLY A 21 -23.70 -4.96 3.09
C GLY A 21 -22.99 -3.59 3.13
N PHE A 22 -23.69 -2.54 3.53
CA PHE A 22 -23.14 -1.18 3.63
C PHE A 22 -22.15 -1.01 4.80
N ALA A 23 -22.35 -1.75 5.90
CA ALA A 23 -21.42 -1.79 7.03
C ALA A 23 -20.12 -2.56 6.68
N ALA A 24 -20.23 -3.65 5.90
CA ALA A 24 -19.06 -4.40 5.42
C ALA A 24 -18.21 -3.60 4.41
N THR A 25 -18.79 -2.65 3.67
CA THR A 25 -18.03 -1.80 2.75
C THR A 25 -17.29 -0.64 3.40
N GLN A 26 -17.48 -0.39 4.71
CA GLN A 26 -16.97 0.80 5.40
C GLN A 26 -15.79 0.53 6.34
N VAL A 27 -15.26 -0.70 6.40
CA VAL A 27 -14.08 -0.97 7.21
C VAL A 27 -12.84 -0.50 6.47
N ALA A 28 -12.40 0.72 6.82
CA ALA A 28 -11.15 1.32 6.41
C ALA A 28 -10.05 1.02 7.46
N PHE A 29 -8.96 0.38 7.04
CA PHE A 29 -7.77 0.20 7.85
C PHE A 29 -6.81 1.36 7.60
N GLN A 30 -6.34 1.99 8.67
CA GLN A 30 -5.28 2.98 8.61
C GLN A 30 -3.99 2.37 9.14
N ASN A 31 -3.00 2.27 8.26
CA ASN A 31 -1.67 1.78 8.63
C ASN A 31 -0.62 2.83 8.29
N THR A 32 0.38 2.94 9.15
CA THR A 32 1.59 3.71 8.84
C THR A 32 2.71 2.78 8.45
N SER A 33 3.41 3.10 7.37
CA SER A 33 4.67 2.44 7.02
C SER A 33 5.83 3.39 7.17
N ARG A 34 6.89 2.94 7.85
CA ARG A 34 8.17 3.64 7.85
C ARG A 34 8.98 3.22 6.62
N ILE A 35 9.56 4.18 5.91
CA ILE A 35 10.46 3.88 4.80
C ILE A 35 11.89 4.19 5.24
N ASN A 36 12.76 3.18 5.15
CA ASN A 36 14.19 3.34 5.41
C ASN A 36 14.93 3.29 4.08
N THR A 37 15.86 4.23 3.87
CA THR A 37 16.73 4.20 2.70
C THR A 37 18.11 3.65 3.06
N GLY A 38 18.75 2.98 2.11
CA GLY A 38 20.12 2.49 2.21
C GLY A 38 21.14 3.63 2.23
N LEU A 39 22.39 3.30 2.53
CA LEU A 39 23.49 4.26 2.49
C LEU A 39 23.65 4.77 1.04
N ASN A 40 23.61 6.10 0.87
CA ASN A 40 23.70 6.79 -0.43
C ASN A 40 22.49 6.61 -1.38
N ILE A 41 21.43 5.95 -0.91
CA ILE A 41 20.17 5.86 -1.63
C ILE A 41 19.19 6.88 -1.05
N PHE A 42 18.66 7.73 -1.92
CA PHE A 42 17.67 8.73 -1.59
C PHE A 42 16.41 8.46 -2.41
N ILE A 43 15.24 8.74 -1.85
CA ILE A 43 13.98 8.58 -2.56
C ILE A 43 13.17 9.86 -2.53
N THR A 44 12.30 10.06 -3.52
CA THR A 44 11.25 11.07 -3.39
C THR A 44 10.25 10.65 -2.33
N GLN A 45 9.55 11.60 -1.71
CA GLN A 45 8.41 11.28 -0.87
C GLN A 45 7.41 10.43 -1.69
N PRO A 46 7.04 9.22 -1.22
CA PRO A 46 6.03 8.43 -1.90
C PRO A 46 4.71 9.18 -2.03
N SER A 47 4.06 9.01 -3.17
CA SER A 47 2.77 9.60 -3.47
C SER A 47 1.84 8.60 -4.14
N ASN A 48 0.56 8.67 -3.81
CA ASN A 48 -0.51 7.93 -4.47
C ASN A 48 -0.80 8.41 -5.90
N VAL A 49 -0.12 9.47 -6.37
CA VAL A 49 -0.18 9.96 -7.74
C VAL A 49 1.10 9.58 -8.46
N ASN A 50 0.97 8.88 -9.58
CA ASN A 50 2.11 8.56 -10.43
C ASN A 50 2.68 9.86 -11.05
N PRO A 51 3.94 10.21 -10.78
CA PRO A 51 4.54 11.44 -11.32
C PRO A 51 4.84 11.36 -12.82
N GLY A 52 4.75 10.18 -13.43
CA GLY A 52 5.10 9.91 -14.84
C GLY A 52 6.61 9.82 -15.04
N ASN A 53 7.33 10.87 -14.65
CA ASN A 53 8.78 10.98 -14.76
C ASN A 53 9.42 11.29 -13.40
N CYS A 54 10.64 10.81 -13.23
CA CYS A 54 11.42 11.10 -12.03
C CYS A 54 12.21 12.42 -12.15
N PRO A 55 12.37 13.16 -11.04
CA PRO A 55 13.29 14.28 -10.98
C PRO A 55 14.72 13.85 -11.29
N GLY A 56 15.52 14.75 -11.87
CA GLY A 56 16.94 14.48 -12.13
C GLY A 56 17.77 14.29 -10.85
N HIS A 57 18.92 13.64 -10.99
CA HIS A 57 19.90 13.42 -9.93
C HIS A 57 20.17 14.69 -9.10
N LEU A 58 20.29 14.55 -7.77
CA LEU A 58 20.45 15.66 -6.80
C LEU A 58 19.29 16.65 -6.75
N SER A 59 18.13 16.31 -7.30
CA SER A 59 16.93 17.11 -7.09
C SER A 59 16.62 17.23 -5.59
N PRO A 60 16.21 18.42 -5.10
CA PRO A 60 15.81 18.61 -3.71
C PRO A 60 14.57 17.80 -3.31
N ALA A 61 13.89 17.16 -4.26
CA ALA A 61 12.80 16.23 -4.00
C ALA A 61 13.28 14.91 -3.37
N TYR A 62 14.55 14.54 -3.52
CA TYR A 62 15.13 13.31 -2.98
C TYR A 62 15.54 13.50 -1.51
N THR A 63 15.18 12.54 -0.67
CA THR A 63 15.47 12.54 0.78
C THR A 63 15.87 11.15 1.25
N SER A 64 16.77 11.07 2.23
CA SER A 64 17.10 9.85 2.97
C SER A 64 16.17 9.62 4.16
N ASN A 65 15.29 10.57 4.47
CA ASN A 65 14.35 10.53 5.58
C ASN A 65 12.93 10.88 5.08
N PRO A 66 12.34 10.04 4.21
CA PRO A 66 10.95 10.20 3.79
C PRO A 66 10.01 10.11 4.99
N THR A 67 8.89 10.84 4.95
CA THR A 67 7.85 10.73 5.97
C THR A 67 7.09 9.42 5.82
N SER A 68 6.56 8.91 6.92
CA SER A 68 5.76 7.69 6.92
C SER A 68 4.52 7.84 6.03
N VAL A 69 4.22 6.80 5.27
CA VAL A 69 3.05 6.74 4.38
C VAL A 69 1.84 6.19 5.13
N PHE A 70 0.68 6.79 4.90
CA PHE A 70 -0.61 6.35 5.45
C PHE A 70 -1.38 5.56 4.40
N TRP A 71 -1.62 4.28 4.69
CA TRP A 71 -2.40 3.39 3.85
C TRP A 71 -3.84 3.37 4.36
N ASN A 72 -4.80 3.70 3.50
CA ASN A 72 -6.24 3.65 3.75
C ASN A 72 -6.89 2.50 2.97
N LEU A 73 -6.84 1.30 3.53
CA LEU A 73 -7.28 0.09 2.84
C LEU A 73 -8.74 -0.19 3.13
N THR A 74 -9.56 -0.35 2.09
CA THR A 74 -10.98 -0.69 2.24
C THR A 74 -11.17 -2.21 2.13
N GLN A 75 -11.97 -2.79 3.02
CA GLN A 75 -12.34 -4.21 2.95
C GLN A 75 -12.96 -4.57 1.58
N GLY A 76 -12.43 -5.62 0.94
CA GLY A 76 -12.85 -6.03 -0.41
C GLY A 76 -12.49 -5.02 -1.52
N GLY A 77 -11.78 -3.95 -1.17
CA GLY A 77 -11.24 -2.96 -2.11
C GLY A 77 -9.95 -3.43 -2.77
N GLY A 78 -9.56 -2.72 -3.83
CA GLY A 78 -8.30 -2.96 -4.52
C GLY A 78 -7.07 -2.57 -3.68
N ALA A 79 -5.90 -2.92 -4.19
CA ALA A 79 -4.64 -2.47 -3.61
C ALA A 79 -4.50 -0.96 -3.66
N GLN A 80 -3.83 -0.40 -2.66
CA GLN A 80 -3.32 0.97 -2.74
C GLN A 80 -1.90 0.95 -3.25
N LEU A 81 -1.59 1.90 -4.12
CA LEU A 81 -0.31 2.05 -4.78
C LEU A 81 0.31 3.38 -4.41
N GLU A 82 1.62 3.36 -4.18
CA GLU A 82 2.44 4.53 -3.93
C GLU A 82 3.63 4.51 -4.89
N TYR A 83 4.00 5.68 -5.38
CA TYR A 83 5.04 5.89 -6.38
C TYR A 83 6.16 6.72 -5.78
N PHE A 84 7.40 6.34 -6.04
CA PHE A 84 8.58 7.12 -5.70
C PHE A 84 9.69 6.91 -6.71
N CYS A 85 10.68 7.79 -6.69
CA CYS A 85 11.89 7.69 -7.50
C CYS A 85 13.09 7.36 -6.62
N ILE A 86 14.14 6.78 -7.19
CA ILE A 86 15.37 6.42 -6.49
C ILE A 86 16.52 7.22 -7.08
N ASP A 87 17.34 7.81 -6.20
CA ASP A 87 18.58 8.51 -6.54
C ASP A 87 19.76 7.85 -5.83
N ASN A 88 20.72 7.35 -6.61
CA ASN A 88 21.99 6.85 -6.13
C ASN A 88 22.99 8.00 -6.10
N GLN A 89 23.23 8.55 -4.91
CA GLN A 89 24.22 9.60 -4.66
C GLN A 89 25.59 9.04 -4.27
N GLY A 90 25.77 7.71 -4.39
CA GLY A 90 27.02 7.02 -4.14
C GLY A 90 28.01 7.19 -5.29
N SER A 91 29.27 6.88 -4.99
CA SER A 91 30.38 6.91 -5.95
C SER A 91 30.49 5.63 -6.80
N VAL A 92 29.68 4.61 -6.52
CA VAL A 92 29.65 3.32 -7.23
C VAL A 92 28.23 2.97 -7.66
N PRO A 93 28.06 2.18 -8.75
CA PRO A 93 26.76 1.64 -9.10
C PRO A 93 26.17 0.80 -7.96
N ASP A 94 24.86 0.86 -7.80
CA ASP A 94 24.11 0.10 -6.80
C ASP A 94 23.05 -0.78 -7.47
N ASN A 95 22.55 -1.77 -6.73
CA ASN A 95 21.52 -2.70 -7.17
C ASN A 95 20.32 -2.53 -6.23
N PRO A 96 19.49 -1.49 -6.44
CA PRO A 96 18.45 -1.15 -5.50
C PRO A 96 17.42 -2.27 -5.40
N SER A 97 16.92 -2.43 -4.19
CA SER A 97 16.01 -3.48 -3.76
C SER A 97 14.98 -2.85 -2.83
N VAL A 98 13.73 -3.30 -2.96
CA VAL A 98 12.62 -2.80 -2.17
C VAL A 98 11.97 -3.98 -1.48
N THR A 99 12.02 -3.98 -0.15
CA THR A 99 11.51 -5.08 0.68
C THR A 99 10.54 -4.54 1.73
N SER A 100 9.68 -5.42 2.24
CA SER A 100 8.75 -5.09 3.33
C SER A 100 8.94 -6.05 4.49
N SER A 101 8.65 -5.59 5.70
CA SER A 101 8.48 -6.46 6.87
C SER A 101 7.18 -7.27 6.83
N LEU A 102 6.29 -7.00 5.87
CA LEU A 102 5.12 -7.84 5.57
C LEU A 102 5.56 -9.05 4.74
N SER A 103 5.05 -10.24 5.06
CA SER A 103 5.36 -11.47 4.33
C SER A 103 4.70 -11.50 2.94
N PRO A 104 5.45 -11.69 1.84
CA PRO A 104 4.89 -11.84 0.49
C PRO A 104 4.01 -13.09 0.35
N GLY A 105 2.90 -13.00 -0.40
CA GLY A 105 2.14 -14.17 -0.86
C GLY A 105 0.92 -14.64 -0.05
N ALA A 106 0.32 -13.82 0.82
CA ALA A 106 -0.82 -14.22 1.66
C ALA A 106 -2.23 -13.87 1.11
N CYS A 107 -2.50 -14.16 -0.17
CA CYS A 107 -3.87 -14.31 -0.68
C CYS A 107 -4.07 -15.82 -0.98
N PRO A 108 -4.94 -16.60 -0.29
CA PRO A 108 -6.33 -16.26 0.06
C PRO A 108 -6.89 -16.74 1.44
N SER A 109 -8.02 -16.13 1.81
CA SER A 109 -9.11 -16.57 2.74
C SER A 109 -8.77 -17.12 4.14
N THR A 110 -8.56 -16.22 5.11
CA THR A 110 -9.42 -15.97 6.30
C THR A 110 -8.59 -15.36 7.44
N GLY A 111 -8.97 -14.17 7.92
CA GLY A 111 -8.57 -13.68 9.26
C GLY A 111 -7.68 -12.43 9.40
N ASN A 112 -7.26 -11.79 8.30
CA ASN A 112 -6.29 -10.67 8.16
C ASN A 112 -4.89 -11.11 7.70
N GLY A 113 -4.53 -10.70 6.49
CA GLY A 113 -3.17 -10.68 5.98
C GLY A 113 -3.03 -9.45 5.10
N LEU A 114 -2.45 -8.37 5.63
CA LEU A 114 -1.99 -7.27 4.79
C LEU A 114 -0.83 -7.79 3.96
N VAL A 115 -0.93 -7.63 2.65
CA VAL A 115 0.08 -8.16 1.72
C VAL A 115 0.79 -6.99 1.06
N PHE A 116 2.11 -7.02 1.10
CA PHE A 116 2.92 -6.15 0.27
C PHE A 116 2.97 -6.70 -1.15
N GLU A 117 2.53 -5.91 -2.12
CA GLU A 117 2.69 -6.24 -3.52
C GLU A 117 4.16 -6.17 -3.92
N THR A 118 4.57 -7.05 -4.83
CA THR A 118 5.92 -7.00 -5.38
C THR A 118 6.14 -5.63 -6.03
N PRO A 119 7.20 -4.89 -5.65
CA PRO A 119 7.51 -3.60 -6.25
C PRO A 119 7.73 -3.74 -7.76
N SER A 120 7.29 -2.73 -8.52
CA SER A 120 7.48 -2.65 -9.96
C SER A 120 8.33 -1.44 -10.32
N GLY A 121 9.10 -1.55 -11.41
CA GLY A 121 9.97 -0.46 -11.89
C GLY A 121 11.28 -0.29 -11.12
N VAL A 122 11.60 -1.18 -10.16
CA VAL A 122 12.91 -1.17 -9.48
C VAL A 122 14.00 -1.52 -10.51
N PRO A 123 14.99 -0.65 -10.76
CA PRO A 123 16.02 -0.93 -11.75
C PRO A 123 16.95 -2.04 -11.23
N VAL A 124 17.35 -2.96 -12.12
CA VAL A 124 18.29 -4.04 -11.78
C VAL A 124 19.67 -3.52 -11.39
N SER A 125 20.02 -2.31 -11.85
CA SER A 125 21.20 -1.56 -11.44
C SER A 125 20.95 -0.08 -11.67
N LEU A 126 21.46 0.76 -10.77
CA LEU A 126 21.44 2.21 -10.85
C LEU A 126 22.88 2.73 -10.79
N ALA A 127 23.30 3.44 -11.84
CA ALA A 127 24.66 3.94 -11.92
C ALA A 127 24.98 4.92 -10.77
N ALA A 128 26.27 5.08 -10.47
CA ALA A 128 26.73 6.11 -9.54
C ALA A 128 26.27 7.50 -10.01
N ASN A 129 25.92 8.37 -9.06
CA ASN A 129 25.47 9.74 -9.34
C ASN A 129 24.32 9.80 -10.37
N SER A 130 23.33 8.93 -10.21
CA SER A 130 22.21 8.84 -11.14
C SER A 130 20.90 8.52 -10.44
N ALA A 131 19.81 8.97 -11.05
CA ALA A 131 18.46 8.69 -10.59
C ALA A 131 17.70 7.83 -11.61
N THR A 132 16.71 7.09 -11.13
CA THR A 132 15.73 6.40 -11.97
C THR A 132 15.07 7.40 -12.91
N LEU A 133 14.78 6.99 -14.15
CA LEU A 133 14.04 7.83 -15.12
C LEU A 133 12.52 7.70 -14.93
N SER A 134 12.06 6.51 -14.55
CA SER A 134 10.66 6.18 -14.33
C SER A 134 10.42 5.83 -12.87
N PRO A 135 9.24 6.17 -12.32
CA PRO A 135 8.92 5.92 -10.92
C PRO A 135 8.82 4.42 -10.63
N VAL A 136 9.30 4.06 -9.44
CA VAL A 136 9.06 2.78 -8.79
C VAL A 136 7.69 2.82 -8.13
N SER A 137 6.93 1.74 -8.25
CA SER A 137 5.65 1.59 -7.54
C SER A 137 5.74 0.49 -6.50
N ILE A 138 5.18 0.75 -5.32
CA ILE A 138 4.91 -0.24 -4.28
C ILE A 138 3.42 -0.27 -3.98
N GLY A 139 2.91 -1.41 -3.55
CA GLY A 139 1.50 -1.58 -3.25
C GLY A 139 1.25 -2.36 -1.97
N VAL A 140 0.08 -2.13 -1.39
CA VAL A 140 -0.45 -2.94 -0.28
C VAL A 140 -1.88 -3.35 -0.59
N CYS A 141 -2.17 -4.65 -0.51
CA CYS A 141 -3.52 -5.19 -0.68
C CYS A 141 -4.26 -5.33 0.66
N ALA A 142 -5.56 -5.09 0.65
CA ALA A 142 -6.47 -5.47 1.73
C ALA A 142 -6.93 -6.94 1.59
N GLY A 143 -7.04 -7.68 2.69
CA GLY A 143 -7.59 -9.05 2.73
C GLY A 143 -9.13 -9.11 2.73
N SER A 144 -9.69 -10.32 2.51
CA SER A 144 -11.13 -10.57 2.21
C SER A 144 -12.15 -10.27 3.33
N PHE A 145 -13.43 -10.17 2.94
CA PHE A 145 -14.72 -9.86 3.63
C PHE A 145 -15.04 -10.34 5.07
N ALA A 146 -14.12 -10.99 5.78
CA ALA A 146 -14.34 -11.49 7.15
C ALA A 146 -13.53 -10.73 8.21
N LEU A 147 -13.50 -9.39 8.12
CA LEU A 147 -12.67 -8.55 9.00
C LEU A 147 -13.51 -7.77 10.01
N VAL A 148 -12.96 -7.66 11.22
CA VAL A 148 -13.41 -6.74 12.27
C VAL A 148 -12.64 -5.44 12.14
N ALA A 149 -13.32 -4.30 12.18
CA ALA A 149 -12.69 -2.98 12.12
C ALA A 149 -11.73 -2.78 13.30
N ASN A 150 -10.43 -2.72 13.02
CA ASN A 150 -9.35 -2.44 13.96
C ASN A 150 -8.17 -1.79 13.21
N PRO A 151 -7.29 -1.00 13.85
CA PRO A 151 -6.04 -0.57 13.23
C PRO A 151 -5.23 -1.78 12.76
N GLY A 152 -4.74 -1.77 11.52
CA GLY A 152 -3.86 -2.82 11.02
C GLY A 152 -2.43 -2.69 11.60
N PRO A 153 -1.60 -3.75 11.52
CA PRO A 153 -0.23 -3.69 12.01
C PRO A 153 0.62 -2.67 11.24
N THR A 154 1.40 -1.88 11.95
CA THR A 154 2.45 -1.06 11.32
C THR A 154 3.53 -1.97 10.74
N PHE A 155 4.12 -1.55 9.62
CA PHE A 155 5.17 -2.29 8.94
C PHE A 155 6.25 -1.33 8.42
N SER A 156 7.38 -1.86 8.01
CA SER A 156 8.44 -1.08 7.37
C SER A 156 8.63 -1.49 5.92
N VAL A 157 8.98 -0.52 5.08
CA VAL A 157 9.51 -0.72 3.73
C VAL A 157 10.96 -0.29 3.76
N THR A 158 11.84 -1.10 3.21
CA THR A 158 13.28 -0.79 3.13
C THR A 158 13.67 -0.71 1.67
N VAL A 159 14.26 0.42 1.28
CA VAL A 159 14.80 0.69 -0.06
C VAL A 159 16.31 0.74 0.07
N THR A 160 17.01 -0.27 -0.43
CA THR A 160 18.48 -0.42 -0.33
C THR A 160 19.06 -0.74 -1.66
#